data_AF-A0AAE1GP93-F1
#
_entry.id   AF-A0AAE1GP93-F1
#
_cell.length_a   1.000
_cell.length_b   1.000
_cell.length_c   1.000
_cell.angle_alpha   90.00
_cell.angle_beta   90.00
_cell.angle_gamma   90.00
#
_symmetry.space_group_name_H-M   'P 1'
#
loop_
_entity.id
_entity.type
_entity.pdbx_description
1 polymer ?
#
loop_
_entity_poly.entity_id
_entity_poly.type
_entity_poly.pdbx_seq_one_letter_code
_entity_poly.pdbx_strand_id
1 'polypeptide(L)'
;MPGADDCWTDHRLLISRLNFKTQRPPRRTPDSIPHRRFDCDKLRNPQLAQNFREACERHLIDPVDQASVEDHWTTLRDAMTRAAEETIGFVSKKNQDWFDENDETISLLIEAKRQTRLILENQPTAVNKRTHKQAVADCQRRIREVQNTWW
;
A
#
# COMPACT_ATOMS: atom_id res chain seq x y z
N MET A 1 27.25 -27.37 -6.02
CA MET A 1 26.42 -26.15 -6.01
C MET A 1 27.09 -25.12 -6.91
N PRO A 2 26.56 -24.81 -8.10
CA PRO A 2 27.12 -23.80 -8.98
C PRO A 2 27.02 -22.42 -8.32
N GLY A 3 28.07 -21.62 -8.49
CA GLY A 3 28.43 -20.47 -7.67
C GLY A 3 27.47 -19.29 -7.75
N ALA A 4 27.43 -18.53 -6.65
CA ALA A 4 26.73 -17.26 -6.50
C ALA A 4 27.59 -16.13 -7.10
N ASP A 5 27.97 -16.25 -8.37
CA ASP A 5 29.10 -15.49 -8.94
C ASP A 5 28.69 -14.18 -9.63
N ASP A 6 27.41 -13.80 -9.58
CA ASP A 6 26.92 -12.52 -10.14
C ASP A 6 26.60 -11.48 -9.06
N CYS A 7 27.55 -11.25 -8.16
CA CYS A 7 27.50 -10.12 -7.22
C CYS A 7 28.11 -8.89 -7.92
N TRP A 8 27.28 -7.87 -8.20
CA TRP A 8 27.60 -6.68 -9.01
C TRP A 8 28.51 -5.65 -8.30
N THR A 9 29.13 -6.01 -7.18
CA THR A 9 29.96 -5.13 -6.37
C THR A 9 31.26 -5.85 -5.99
N ASP A 10 32.32 -5.09 -5.76
CA ASP A 10 33.58 -5.50 -5.13
C ASP A 10 33.43 -6.09 -3.70
N HIS A 11 32.18 -6.20 -3.24
CA HIS A 11 31.79 -6.74 -1.95
C HIS A 11 31.40 -8.22 -2.09
N ARG A 12 31.97 -9.07 -1.24
CA ARG A 12 31.61 -10.49 -1.16
C ARG A 12 30.31 -10.65 -0.38
N LEU A 13 29.37 -11.43 -0.92
CA LEU A 13 28.16 -11.80 -0.20
C LEU A 13 28.52 -12.72 0.98
N LEU A 14 28.41 -12.21 2.19
CA LEU A 14 28.48 -13.01 3.41
C LEU A 14 27.07 -13.47 3.77
N ILE A 15 26.79 -14.76 3.59
CA ILE A 15 25.52 -15.37 3.99
C ILE A 15 25.70 -15.95 5.38
N SER A 16 24.97 -15.40 6.37
CA SER A 16 24.86 -16.00 7.69
C SER A 16 23.48 -16.63 7.85
N ARG A 17 23.42 -17.90 8.26
CA ARG A 17 22.17 -18.57 8.62
C ARG A 17 21.90 -18.32 10.10
N LEU A 18 21.00 -17.41 10.38
CA LEU A 18 20.65 -17.01 11.73
C LEU A 18 19.19 -17.38 12.01
N ASN A 19 18.93 -17.94 13.19
CA ASN A 19 17.58 -18.21 13.67
C ASN A 19 17.20 -17.15 14.70
N PHE A 20 16.76 -15.99 14.21
CA PHE A 20 16.28 -14.92 15.07
C PHE A 20 14.84 -15.19 15.49
N LYS A 21 14.63 -15.36 16.79
CA LYS A 21 13.30 -15.23 17.37
C LYS A 21 13.02 -13.75 17.58
N THR A 22 12.44 -13.09 16.58
CA THR A 22 11.89 -11.75 16.77
C THR A 22 10.66 -11.88 17.65
N GLN A 23 10.80 -11.64 18.95
CA GLN A 23 9.63 -11.31 19.76
C GLN A 23 9.11 -9.99 19.21
N ARG A 24 7.91 -10.02 18.60
CA ARG A 24 7.26 -8.77 18.24
C ARG A 24 7.16 -7.97 19.55
N PRO A 25 7.66 -6.73 19.61
CA PRO A 25 7.32 -5.88 20.74
C PRO A 25 5.80 -5.92 20.84
N PRO A 26 5.22 -6.03 22.04
CA PRO A 26 3.78 -6.00 22.20
C PRO A 26 3.31 -4.80 21.39
N ARG A 27 2.46 -5.06 20.37
CA ARG A 27 1.84 -3.97 19.62
C ARG A 27 1.24 -3.09 20.70
N ARG A 28 1.71 -1.85 20.83
CA ARG A 28 0.97 -0.83 21.56
C ARG A 28 -0.37 -0.80 20.83
N THR A 29 -1.36 -1.48 21.38
CA THR A 29 -2.73 -1.14 21.09
C THR A 29 -2.80 0.31 21.52
N PRO A 30 -3.00 1.27 20.61
CA PRO A 30 -3.30 2.62 21.06
C PRO A 30 -4.43 2.47 22.09
N ASP A 31 -4.29 3.15 23.24
CA ASP A 31 -5.30 3.08 24.30
C ASP A 31 -6.69 3.50 23.77
N SER A 32 -6.72 4.16 22.60
CA SER A 32 -7.90 4.39 21.77
C SER A 32 -7.92 3.53 20.50
N ILE A 33 -9.09 2.98 20.19
CA ILE A 33 -9.40 2.41 18.88
C ILE A 33 -9.08 3.47 17.82
N PRO A 34 -8.27 3.20 16.78
CA PRO A 34 -7.98 4.18 15.75
C PRO A 34 -9.30 4.62 15.11
N HIS A 35 -9.70 5.86 15.37
CA HIS A 35 -10.92 6.42 14.79
C HIS A 35 -10.76 6.41 13.27
N ARG A 36 -11.57 5.58 12.60
CA ARG A 36 -11.65 5.58 11.14
C ARG A 36 -12.18 6.94 10.73
N ARG A 37 -11.49 7.62 9.81
CA ARG A 37 -11.91 8.95 9.33
C ARG A 37 -13.04 8.80 8.34
N PHE A 38 -14.08 9.62 8.43
CA PHE A 38 -15.13 9.68 7.43
C PHE A 38 -14.60 10.22 6.09
N ASP A 39 -15.10 9.68 4.99
CA ASP A 39 -14.72 10.08 3.64
C ASP A 39 -15.52 11.30 3.18
N CYS A 40 -15.19 12.47 3.74
CA CYS A 40 -15.88 13.71 3.43
C CYS A 40 -15.73 14.14 1.95
N ASP A 41 -14.76 13.61 1.21
CA ASP A 41 -14.60 13.91 -0.23
C ASP A 41 -15.81 13.43 -1.04
N LYS A 42 -16.51 12.39 -0.58
CA LYS A 42 -17.76 11.92 -1.20
C LYS A 42 -18.89 12.94 -1.14
N LEU A 43 -18.86 13.90 -0.21
CA LEU A 43 -19.85 14.98 -0.14
C LEU A 43 -19.72 16.00 -1.29
N ARG A 44 -18.65 15.94 -2.09
CA ARG A 44 -18.57 16.70 -3.34
C ARG A 44 -19.60 16.22 -4.37
N ASN A 45 -20.10 14.99 -4.24
CA ASN A 45 -21.21 14.50 -5.03
C ASN A 45 -22.54 15.04 -4.46
N PRO A 46 -23.29 15.85 -5.22
CA PRO A 46 -24.52 16.48 -4.73
C PRO A 46 -25.59 15.48 -4.30
N GLN A 47 -25.69 14.33 -4.99
CA GLN A 47 -26.65 13.28 -4.60
C GLN A 47 -26.30 12.68 -3.25
N LEU A 48 -25.01 12.48 -3.00
CA LEU A 48 -24.52 11.84 -1.78
C LEU A 48 -24.60 12.82 -0.59
N ALA A 49 -24.37 14.11 -0.84
CA ALA A 49 -24.64 15.17 0.12
C ALA A 49 -26.13 15.28 0.49
N GLN A 50 -27.03 15.11 -0.49
CA GLN A 50 -28.47 15.09 -0.24
C GLN A 50 -28.89 13.87 0.59
N ASN A 51 -28.41 12.68 0.23
CA ASN A 51 -28.65 11.46 1.00
C ASN A 51 -28.16 11.58 2.45
N PHE A 52 -27.01 12.26 2.68
CA PHE A 52 -26.50 12.52 4.02
C PHE A 52 -27.42 13.43 4.83
N ARG A 53 -27.98 14.49 4.22
CA ARG A 53 -28.96 15.36 4.89
C ARG A 53 -30.21 14.59 5.29
N GLU A 54 -30.76 13.82 4.36
CA GLU A 54 -31.94 12.98 4.62
C GLU A 54 -31.67 11.93 5.71
N ALA A 55 -30.45 11.36 5.74
CA ALA A 55 -30.04 10.45 6.81
C ALA A 55 -29.92 11.15 8.17
N CYS A 56 -29.36 12.36 8.21
CA CYS A 56 -29.31 13.17 9.43
C CYS A 56 -30.73 13.43 9.97
N GLU A 57 -31.64 13.94 9.13
CA GLU A 57 -33.02 14.22 9.52
C GLU A 57 -33.75 12.97 10.03
N ARG A 58 -33.50 11.81 9.42
CA ARG A 58 -34.10 10.55 9.84
C ARG A 58 -33.58 10.05 11.19
N HIS A 59 -32.29 10.25 11.47
CA HIS A 59 -31.64 9.80 12.71
C HIS A 59 -31.77 10.81 13.86
N LEU A 60 -32.07 12.08 13.54
CA LEU A 60 -32.45 13.10 14.50
C LEU A 60 -33.88 12.84 14.99
N ILE A 61 -33.97 12.16 16.14
CA ILE A 61 -35.20 12.01 16.88
C ILE A 61 -35.28 13.18 17.86
N ASP A 62 -36.39 13.93 17.87
CA ASP A 62 -36.66 14.91 18.92
C ASP A 62 -36.81 14.16 20.26
N PRO A 63 -35.86 14.32 21.19
CA PRO A 63 -35.95 13.64 22.47
C PRO A 63 -37.02 14.33 23.30
N VAL A 64 -38.13 13.63 23.56
CA VAL A 64 -39.26 14.16 24.35
C VAL A 64 -38.87 14.36 25.83
N ASP A 65 -37.78 13.75 26.32
CA ASP A 65 -37.40 13.68 27.74
C ASP A 65 -35.86 13.69 27.98
N GLN A 66 -35.12 14.62 27.39
CA GLN A 66 -33.68 14.77 27.72
C GLN A 66 -33.43 15.77 28.85
N ALA A 67 -32.86 15.26 29.95
CA ALA A 67 -32.70 15.98 31.21
C ALA A 67 -31.52 16.99 31.20
N SER A 68 -30.56 16.85 30.28
CA SER A 68 -29.35 17.67 30.23
C SER A 68 -28.98 18.12 28.81
N VAL A 69 -28.31 19.28 28.71
CA VAL A 69 -27.70 19.78 27.47
C VAL A 69 -26.69 18.77 26.90
N GLU A 70 -26.01 18.01 27.77
CA GLU A 70 -25.04 16.98 27.35
C GLU A 70 -25.72 15.81 26.61
N ASP A 71 -26.95 15.46 27.00
CA ASP A 71 -27.73 14.42 26.34
C ASP A 71 -28.13 14.85 24.93
N HIS A 72 -28.48 16.14 24.75
CA HIS A 72 -28.83 16.72 23.46
C HIS A 72 -27.63 16.70 22.51
N TRP A 73 -26.45 17.11 23.00
CA TRP A 73 -25.22 17.04 22.21
C TRP A 73 -24.82 15.61 21.86
N THR A 74 -25.03 14.68 22.79
CA THR A 74 -24.78 13.25 22.56
C THR A 74 -25.69 12.69 21.48
N THR A 75 -26.99 13.00 21.51
CA THR A 75 -27.94 12.56 20.47
C THR A 75 -27.61 13.16 19.11
N LEU A 76 -27.30 14.46 19.04
CA LEU A 76 -26.89 15.09 17.79
C LEU A 76 -25.65 14.42 17.21
N ARG A 77 -24.61 14.23 18.03
CA ARG A 77 -23.37 13.57 17.61
C ARG A 77 -23.64 12.16 17.10
N ASP A 78 -24.43 11.37 17.82
CA ASP A 78 -24.69 9.98 17.47
C ASP A 78 -25.53 9.87 16.18
N ALA A 79 -26.51 10.76 15.99
CA ALA A 79 -27.29 10.86 14.76
C ALA A 79 -26.40 11.22 13.54
N MET A 80 -25.56 12.25 13.68
CA MET A 80 -24.61 12.65 12.63
C MET A 80 -23.60 11.54 12.33
N THR A 81 -23.13 10.83 13.35
CA THR A 81 -22.16 9.73 13.20
C THR A 81 -22.80 8.56 12.43
N ARG A 82 -24.03 8.16 12.79
CA ARG A 82 -24.75 7.09 12.06
C ARG A 82 -25.06 7.48 10.62
N ALA A 83 -25.52 8.71 10.39
CA ALA A 83 -25.76 9.21 9.05
C ALA A 83 -24.47 9.21 8.20
N ALA A 84 -23.34 9.57 8.80
CA ALA A 84 -22.05 9.56 8.11
C ALA A 84 -21.59 8.12 7.80
N GLU A 85 -21.79 7.17 8.71
CA GLU A 85 -21.49 5.75 8.47
C GLU A 85 -22.35 5.15 7.34
N GLU A 86 -23.64 5.48 7.31
CA GLU A 86 -24.60 5.00 6.31
C GLU A 86 -24.31 5.52 4.89
N THR A 87 -23.87 6.79 4.78
CA THR A 87 -23.82 7.48 3.49
C THR A 87 -22.40 7.63 2.94
N ILE A 88 -21.52 8.32 3.67
CA ILE A 88 -20.15 8.60 3.22
C ILE A 88 -19.18 7.50 3.62
N GLY A 89 -19.45 6.77 4.70
CA GLY A 89 -18.57 5.74 5.22
C GLY A 89 -17.16 6.27 5.53
N PHE A 90 -16.19 5.37 5.60
CA PHE A 90 -14.82 5.71 6.03
C PHE A 90 -13.85 5.80 4.85
N VAL A 91 -12.81 6.61 5.02
CA VAL A 91 -11.65 6.67 4.11
C VAL A 91 -11.00 5.29 4.08
N SER A 92 -11.04 4.66 2.91
CA SER A 92 -10.24 3.45 2.65
C SER A 92 -8.78 3.86 2.46
N LYS A 93 -7.86 3.17 3.14
CA LYS A 93 -6.44 3.27 2.80
C LYS A 93 -6.25 2.61 1.43
N LYS A 94 -6.06 3.42 0.39
CA LYS A 94 -5.44 2.93 -0.84
C LYS A 94 -3.97 2.68 -0.53
N ASN A 95 -3.61 1.43 -0.27
CA ASN A 95 -2.23 1.01 -0.46
C ASN A 95 -2.01 0.97 -1.97
N GLN A 96 -1.58 2.09 -2.56
CA GLN A 96 -0.96 2.05 -3.89
C GLN A 96 0.44 1.48 -3.66
N ASP A 97 0.53 0.15 -3.62
CA ASP A 97 1.84 -0.47 -3.74
C ASP A 97 2.24 -0.33 -5.21
N TRP A 98 3.07 0.67 -5.51
CA TRP A 98 3.63 0.85 -6.84
C TRP A 98 4.31 -0.43 -7.32
N PHE A 99 4.75 -1.31 -6.41
CA PHE A 99 5.29 -2.61 -6.76
C PHE A 99 4.22 -3.53 -7.33
N ASP A 100 3.06 -3.68 -6.66
CA ASP A 100 1.96 -4.54 -7.12
C ASP A 100 1.39 -4.06 -8.46
N GLU A 101 1.25 -2.75 -8.64
CA GLU A 101 0.79 -2.16 -9.92
C GLU A 101 1.76 -2.41 -11.09
N ASN A 102 3.04 -2.69 -10.80
CA ASN A 102 4.09 -2.87 -11.81
C ASN A 102 4.71 -4.28 -11.80
N ASP A 103 4.12 -5.24 -11.06
CA ASP A 103 4.70 -6.56 -10.82
C ASP A 103 4.97 -7.33 -12.12
N GLU A 104 4.03 -7.31 -13.07
CA GLU A 104 4.20 -7.95 -14.38
C GLU A 104 5.40 -7.36 -15.15
N THR A 105 5.52 -6.03 -15.14
CA THR A 105 6.61 -5.32 -15.83
C THR A 105 7.95 -5.65 -15.19
N ILE A 106 8.03 -5.62 -13.84
CA ILE A 106 9.24 -5.92 -13.09
C ILE A 106 9.63 -7.39 -13.29
N SER A 107 8.68 -8.31 -13.25
CA SER A 107 8.88 -9.75 -13.45
C SER A 107 9.46 -10.06 -14.83
N LEU A 108 8.93 -9.43 -15.89
CA LEU A 108 9.46 -9.57 -17.25
C LEU A 108 10.92 -9.09 -17.36
N LEU A 109 11.25 -7.95 -16.73
CA LEU A 109 12.62 -7.42 -16.74
C LEU A 109 13.60 -8.33 -15.99
N ILE A 110 13.17 -8.89 -14.86
CA ILE A 110 13.97 -9.82 -14.07
C ILE A 110 14.19 -11.13 -14.85
N GLU A 111 13.16 -11.65 -15.50
CA GLU A 111 13.27 -12.89 -16.26
C GLU A 111 14.18 -12.73 -17.49
N ALA A 112 14.05 -11.63 -18.24
CA ALA A 112 14.96 -11.33 -19.35
C ALA A 112 16.43 -11.26 -18.88
N LYS A 113 16.68 -10.62 -17.73
CA LYS A 113 18.01 -10.58 -17.10
C LYS A 113 18.50 -11.99 -16.75
N ARG A 114 17.64 -12.80 -16.14
CA ARG A 114 17.96 -14.18 -15.73
C ARG A 114 18.31 -15.06 -16.93
N GLN A 115 17.58 -14.95 -18.04
CA GLN A 115 17.87 -15.71 -19.26
C GLN A 115 19.25 -15.39 -19.83
N THR A 116 19.62 -14.11 -19.90
CA THR A 116 20.97 -13.73 -20.35
C THR A 116 22.08 -14.23 -19.43
N ARG A 117 21.82 -14.33 -18.11
CA ARG A 117 22.76 -14.94 -17.17
C ARG A 117 22.94 -16.43 -17.43
N LEU A 118 21.86 -17.17 -17.62
CA LEU A 118 21.92 -18.61 -17.92
C LEU A 118 22.72 -18.88 -19.22
N ILE A 119 22.54 -18.03 -20.24
CA ILE A 119 23.33 -18.12 -21.48
C ILE A 119 24.82 -17.86 -21.21
N LEU A 120 25.15 -16.85 -20.39
CA LEU A 120 26.52 -16.53 -20.03
C LEU A 120 27.20 -17.66 -19.23
N GLU A 121 26.49 -18.24 -18.26
CA GLU A 121 26.97 -19.37 -17.44
C GLU A 121 27.26 -20.61 -18.30
N ASN A 122 26.38 -20.91 -19.27
CA ASN A 122 26.57 -22.04 -20.18
C ASN A 122 27.63 -21.76 -21.26
N GLN A 123 27.77 -20.51 -21.69
CA GLN A 123 28.64 -20.10 -22.79
C GLN A 123 29.33 -18.76 -22.48
N PRO A 124 30.48 -18.78 -21.78
CA PRO A 124 31.18 -17.57 -21.33
C PRO A 124 31.98 -16.89 -22.46
N THR A 125 31.30 -16.40 -23.48
CA THR A 125 31.89 -15.66 -24.59
C THR A 125 31.88 -14.14 -24.34
N ALA A 126 32.77 -13.41 -25.02
CA ALA A 126 32.81 -11.95 -24.93
C ALA A 126 31.49 -11.29 -25.38
N VAL A 127 30.79 -11.91 -26.34
CA VAL A 127 29.47 -11.48 -26.82
C VAL A 127 28.43 -11.66 -25.73
N ASN A 128 28.31 -12.85 -25.16
CA ASN A 128 27.33 -13.15 -24.10
C ASN A 128 27.56 -12.28 -22.85
N LYS A 129 28.83 -11.96 -22.53
CA LYS A 129 29.18 -11.03 -21.46
C LYS A 129 28.68 -9.61 -21.73
N ARG A 130 28.76 -9.13 -22.98
CA ARG A 130 28.18 -7.83 -23.38
C ARG A 130 26.66 -7.86 -23.33
N THR A 131 26.03 -8.92 -23.86
CA THR A 131 24.57 -9.09 -23.85
C THR A 131 24.02 -9.08 -22.43
N HIS A 132 24.65 -9.82 -21.50
CA HIS A 132 24.24 -9.82 -20.10
C HIS A 132 24.37 -8.45 -19.44
N LYS A 133 25.49 -7.75 -19.67
CA LYS A 133 25.67 -6.37 -19.16
C LYS A 133 24.61 -5.41 -19.69
N GLN A 134 24.23 -5.52 -20.96
CA GLN A 134 23.17 -4.71 -21.56
C GLN A 134 21.81 -5.01 -20.91
N ALA A 135 21.44 -6.28 -20.77
CA ALA A 135 20.19 -6.68 -20.11
C ALA A 135 20.10 -6.18 -18.67
N VAL A 136 21.23 -6.15 -17.94
CA VAL A 136 21.27 -5.61 -16.58
C VAL A 136 21.06 -4.10 -16.56
N ALA A 137 21.74 -3.37 -17.45
CA ALA A 137 21.59 -1.93 -17.56
C ALA A 137 20.15 -1.54 -17.95
N ASP A 138 19.54 -2.27 -18.89
CA ASP A 138 18.16 -2.04 -19.32
C ASP A 138 17.15 -2.34 -18.20
N CYS A 139 17.33 -3.44 -17.46
CA CYS A 139 16.53 -3.79 -16.29
C CYS A 139 16.57 -2.67 -15.23
N GLN A 140 17.78 -2.21 -14.88
CA GLN A 140 17.97 -1.13 -13.91
C GLN A 140 17.35 0.19 -14.37
N ARG A 141 17.56 0.57 -15.63
CA ARG A 141 17.00 1.81 -16.20
C ARG A 141 15.48 1.79 -16.14
N ARG A 142 14.84 0.72 -16.62
CA ARG A 142 13.37 0.64 -16.67
C ARG A 142 12.72 0.59 -15.30
N ILE A 143 13.29 -0.16 -14.34
CA ILE A 143 12.77 -0.16 -12.96
C ILE A 143 12.82 1.27 -12.40
N ARG A 144 13.89 2.02 -12.68
CA ARG A 144 14.03 3.39 -12.20
C ARG A 144 13.09 4.37 -12.90
N GLU A 145 12.82 4.20 -14.19
CA GLU A 145 11.81 4.98 -14.93
C GLU A 145 10.41 4.77 -14.34
N VAL A 146 10.02 3.51 -14.07
CA VAL A 146 8.74 3.18 -13.45
C VAL A 146 8.62 3.81 -12.06
N GLN A 147 9.68 3.70 -11.24
CA GLN A 147 9.72 4.36 -9.94
C GLN A 147 9.55 5.88 -10.05
N ASN A 148 10.32 6.54 -10.93
CA ASN A 148 10.27 7.98 -11.10
C ASN A 148 8.93 8.49 -11.67
N THR A 149 8.16 7.65 -12.35
CA THR A 149 6.84 8.04 -12.88
C THR A 149 5.79 8.01 -11.77
N TRP A 150 6.01 7.21 -10.73
CA TRP A 150 5.10 7.05 -9.61
C TRP A 150 5.37 8.07 -8.49
N TRP A 151 6.63 8.40 -8.23
CA TRP A 151 7.07 9.41 -7.24
C TRP A 151 7.03 10.84 -7.80
#